data_AF-A0A517YVF3-F1
#
_entry.id   AF-A0A517YVF3-F1
#
_cell.length_a   1.000
_cell.length_b   1.000
_cell.length_c   1.000
_cell.angle_alpha   90.00
_cell.angle_beta   90.00
_cell.angle_gamma   90.00
#
_symmetry.space_group_name_H-M   'P 1'
#
loop_
_entity.id
_entity.type
_entity.pdbx_description
1 polymer ?
#
loop_
_entity_poly.entity_id
_entity_poly.type
_entity_poly.pdbx_seq_one_letter_code
_entity_poly.pdbx_strand_id
1 'polypeptide(L)'
;MTAIRNIIQLALVPIILIGCASQPHKDPIAAMLDPSRSSSSRIRALNQIQQQQQDAPLSDPQSKRYLKSLHGLVWNDSHPLPLRQRATELLIAENQYAFLESANDLITLVDQWNMIIYLLDLAKQNRWQSFTIAAVHSWARTSTLYTDSDRPERDFIQILNPTQTPRQTLLKILTGNYHGTPPTNRPQSAMLTTKRHQIAAWLVLTRIMPQSDLYAALAAADRNSQISQDLYTAKQSLTQLPTTREGLLWINYLLHNQTPLGSPDSFSDLAPTDPYWQSTLHIRHLPVAIRHKRSEKINPTAKSIRKYLSKQTPYLRTDHPHQAEESFSQQADQLSPADLLIIQNIIEAVQSPAVLQLLFEQADRDIKDTTTELGGVLTWNESNQFIAQPFPPEIRAHDRKFYASNQLIKSMYTGLAHYHFHAQKHKNHQFAAPGKGDQNFADRLGTHAVVFTFISTNTLNVDYYQPNGIVIDLGTISRP
;
A
#
# COMPACT_ATOMS: atom_id res chain seq x y z
N MET A 1 -18.32 10.56 -93.28
CA MET A 1 -16.95 10.28 -92.80
C MET A 1 -16.26 11.62 -92.59
N THR A 2 -16.32 12.14 -91.35
CA THR A 2 -15.17 12.31 -90.40
C THR A 2 -14.15 13.36 -90.89
N ALA A 3 -13.75 14.39 -90.13
CA ALA A 3 -13.69 14.55 -88.69
C ALA A 3 -13.64 16.05 -88.27
N ILE A 4 -14.16 16.31 -87.06
CA ILE A 4 -14.14 17.56 -86.31
C ILE A 4 -12.77 17.71 -85.61
N ARG A 5 -12.16 18.90 -85.66
CA ARG A 5 -10.94 19.23 -84.89
C ARG A 5 -11.26 20.36 -83.90
N ASN A 6 -11.53 19.97 -82.66
CA ASN A 6 -11.57 20.88 -81.50
C ASN A 6 -10.16 21.01 -80.93
N ILE A 7 -9.67 22.24 -80.81
CA ILE A 7 -8.43 22.58 -80.09
C ILE A 7 -8.83 22.99 -78.67
N ILE A 8 -8.52 22.13 -77.70
CA ILE A 8 -8.65 22.41 -76.26
C ILE A 8 -7.37 23.13 -75.81
N GLN A 9 -7.49 24.38 -75.37
CA GLN A 9 -6.43 25.06 -74.61
C GLN A 9 -6.43 24.50 -73.18
N LEU A 10 -5.38 23.77 -72.81
CA LEU A 10 -5.09 23.42 -71.42
C LEU A 10 -4.54 24.67 -70.71
N ALA A 11 -5.33 25.25 -69.81
CA ALA A 11 -4.85 26.19 -68.81
C ALA A 11 -4.19 25.40 -67.67
N LEU A 12 -2.86 25.50 -67.55
CA LEU A 12 -2.13 25.05 -66.37
C LEU A 12 -2.38 26.06 -65.22
N VAL A 13 -3.23 25.68 -64.27
CA VAL A 13 -3.39 26.40 -63.00
C VAL A 13 -2.39 25.82 -62.00
N PRO A 14 -1.42 26.60 -61.49
CA PRO A 14 -0.59 26.14 -60.39
C PRO A 14 -1.42 26.17 -59.11
N ILE A 15 -1.83 25.00 -58.64
CA ILE A 15 -2.38 24.82 -57.30
C ILE A 15 -1.22 25.04 -56.32
N ILE A 16 -1.07 26.27 -55.83
CA ILE A 16 -0.21 26.57 -54.69
C ILE A 16 -0.87 25.93 -53.48
N LEU A 17 -0.41 24.73 -53.12
CA LEU A 17 -0.68 24.10 -51.83
C LEU A 17 0.04 24.92 -50.75
N ILE A 18 -0.56 26.05 -50.34
CA ILE A 18 -0.22 26.73 -49.10
C ILE A 18 -0.69 25.81 -47.99
N GLY A 19 0.15 24.83 -47.63
CA GLY A 19 -0.06 24.01 -46.46
C GLY A 19 -0.17 24.93 -45.25
N CYS A 20 -1.26 24.81 -44.49
CA CYS A 20 -1.44 25.48 -43.21
C CYS A 20 -0.38 24.98 -42.22
N ALA A 21 0.85 25.50 -42.35
CA ALA A 21 1.92 25.31 -41.39
C ALA A 21 1.49 26.06 -40.12
N SER A 22 1.03 25.29 -39.13
CA SER A 22 0.73 25.83 -37.81
C SER A 22 1.98 26.50 -37.23
N GLN A 23 1.84 27.73 -36.73
CA GLN A 23 2.98 28.48 -36.19
C GLN A 23 3.64 27.72 -35.02
N PRO A 24 4.98 27.75 -34.92
CA PRO A 24 5.69 27.10 -33.83
C PRO A 24 5.30 27.71 -32.48
N HIS A 25 5.27 26.88 -31.43
CA HIS A 25 4.98 27.31 -30.08
C HIS A 25 6.16 28.11 -29.52
N LYS A 26 5.87 29.25 -28.87
CA LYS A 26 6.88 30.09 -28.18
C LYS A 26 7.52 29.36 -27.00
N ASP A 27 6.70 28.73 -26.15
CA ASP A 27 7.14 27.79 -25.11
C ASP A 27 6.50 26.42 -25.41
N PRO A 28 7.20 25.54 -26.13
CA PRO A 28 6.65 24.24 -26.47
C PRO A 28 6.54 23.31 -25.25
N ILE A 29 7.33 23.48 -24.19
CA ILE A 29 7.18 22.69 -22.94
C ILE A 29 5.87 23.06 -22.25
N ALA A 30 5.59 24.35 -22.09
CA ALA A 30 4.31 24.81 -21.53
C ALA A 30 3.12 24.33 -22.38
N ALA A 31 3.22 24.44 -23.71
CA ALA A 31 2.16 23.99 -24.61
C ALA A 31 1.93 22.46 -24.57
N MET A 32 2.98 21.67 -24.34
CA MET A 32 2.91 20.22 -24.19
C MET A 32 2.21 19.79 -22.89
N LEU A 33 2.42 20.53 -21.79
CA LEU A 33 1.88 20.20 -20.47
C LEU A 33 0.46 20.76 -20.23
N ASP A 34 0.04 21.75 -21.02
CA ASP A 34 -1.25 22.43 -20.89
C ASP A 34 -2.45 21.48 -21.18
N PRO A 35 -3.26 21.16 -20.16
CA PRO A 35 -4.40 20.25 -20.31
C PRO A 35 -5.55 20.84 -21.12
N SER A 36 -5.60 22.17 -21.32
CA SER A 36 -6.64 22.83 -22.11
C SER A 36 -6.46 22.65 -23.63
N ARG A 37 -5.27 22.20 -24.06
CA ARG A 37 -4.93 21.99 -25.48
C ARG A 37 -5.31 20.58 -25.93
N SER A 38 -5.65 20.47 -27.21
CA SER A 38 -5.90 19.17 -27.84
C SER A 38 -4.64 18.28 -27.84
N SER A 39 -4.83 16.96 -27.75
CA SER A 39 -3.74 15.98 -27.78
C SER A 39 -2.81 16.18 -28.98
N SER A 40 -3.37 16.44 -30.16
CA SER A 40 -2.58 16.69 -31.37
C SER A 40 -1.71 17.95 -31.26
N SER A 41 -2.22 19.04 -30.66
CA SER A 41 -1.40 20.24 -30.43
C SER A 41 -0.27 19.97 -29.44
N ARG A 42 -0.53 19.20 -28.40
CA ARG A 42 0.47 18.84 -27.38
C ARG A 42 1.56 17.93 -27.95
N ILE A 43 1.18 16.98 -28.82
CA ILE A 43 2.13 16.13 -29.56
C ILE A 43 2.97 16.96 -30.54
N ARG A 44 2.39 17.95 -31.24
CA ARG A 44 3.17 18.87 -32.08
C ARG A 44 4.19 19.66 -31.27
N ALA A 45 3.79 20.18 -30.11
CA ALA A 45 4.71 20.86 -29.20
C ALA A 45 5.84 19.93 -28.74
N LEU A 46 5.52 18.68 -28.41
CA LEU A 46 6.51 17.66 -28.06
C LEU A 46 7.52 17.41 -29.19
N ASN A 47 7.03 17.22 -30.43
CA ASN A 47 7.91 17.03 -31.59
C ASN A 47 8.76 18.27 -31.90
N GLN A 48 8.24 19.48 -31.66
CA GLN A 48 9.02 20.71 -31.78
C GLN A 48 10.18 20.75 -30.77
N ILE A 49 9.95 20.33 -29.51
CA ILE A 49 11.04 20.24 -28.51
C ILE A 49 12.08 19.23 -28.97
N GLN A 50 11.65 18.05 -29.43
CA GLN A 50 12.57 17.02 -29.89
C GLN A 50 13.52 17.55 -31.00
N GLN A 51 12.98 18.29 -31.97
CA GLN A 51 13.79 18.91 -33.02
C GLN A 51 14.76 19.95 -32.46
N GLN A 52 14.34 20.75 -31.48
CA GLN A 52 15.19 21.74 -30.82
C GLN A 52 16.29 21.12 -29.95
N GLN A 53 16.10 19.88 -29.49
CA GLN A 53 17.00 19.19 -28.55
C GLN A 53 17.96 18.22 -29.25
N GLN A 54 17.86 18.03 -30.56
CA GLN A 54 18.64 17.03 -31.30
C GLN A 54 20.16 17.19 -31.14
N ASP A 55 20.65 18.42 -30.95
CA ASP A 55 22.07 18.75 -30.77
C ASP A 55 22.40 19.34 -29.39
N ALA A 56 21.45 19.35 -28.44
CA ALA A 56 21.64 19.97 -27.14
C ALA A 56 22.37 19.03 -26.15
N PRO A 57 23.39 19.51 -25.40
CA PRO A 57 24.04 18.69 -24.38
C PRO A 57 23.08 18.32 -23.23
N LEU A 58 23.11 17.07 -22.75
CA LEU A 58 22.30 16.62 -21.61
C LEU A 58 22.49 17.42 -20.31
N SER A 59 23.63 18.11 -20.16
CA SER A 59 23.91 18.98 -19.03
C SER A 59 23.09 20.27 -19.04
N ASP A 60 22.52 20.64 -20.19
CA ASP A 60 21.76 21.87 -20.41
C ASP A 60 20.47 21.90 -19.54
N PRO A 61 20.18 23.03 -18.87
CA PRO A 61 18.99 23.16 -18.03
C PRO A 61 17.67 22.92 -18.78
N GLN A 62 17.58 23.26 -20.07
CA GLN A 62 16.39 23.03 -20.89
C GLN A 62 16.23 21.54 -21.20
N SER A 63 17.32 20.83 -21.52
CA SER A 63 17.30 19.36 -21.67
C SER A 63 16.86 18.66 -20.38
N LYS A 64 17.38 19.08 -19.22
CA LYS A 64 16.95 18.54 -17.92
C LYS A 64 15.46 18.79 -17.64
N ARG A 65 14.97 20.01 -17.91
CA ARG A 65 13.56 20.37 -17.77
C ARG A 65 12.68 19.55 -18.71
N TYR A 66 13.13 19.34 -19.94
CA TYR A 66 12.45 18.52 -20.93
C TYR A 66 12.32 17.07 -20.48
N LEU A 67 13.43 16.41 -20.10
CA LEU A 67 13.40 15.03 -19.61
C LEU A 67 12.51 14.87 -18.38
N LYS A 68 12.61 15.79 -17.41
CA LYS A 68 11.70 15.80 -16.24
C LYS A 68 10.24 15.90 -16.68
N SER A 69 9.94 16.69 -17.70
CA SER A 69 8.57 16.85 -18.23
C SER A 69 8.09 15.58 -18.93
N LEU A 70 8.96 14.88 -19.68
CA LEU A 70 8.62 13.58 -20.27
C LEU A 70 8.30 12.53 -19.21
N HIS A 71 9.10 12.43 -18.14
CA HIS A 71 8.77 11.55 -17.01
C HIS A 71 7.41 11.92 -16.40
N GLY A 72 7.14 13.21 -16.21
CA GLY A 72 5.83 13.69 -15.77
C GLY A 72 4.69 13.27 -16.68
N LEU A 73 4.88 13.30 -18.01
CA LEU A 73 3.89 12.83 -18.97
C LEU A 73 3.65 11.32 -18.86
N VAL A 74 4.72 10.52 -18.85
CA VAL A 74 4.61 9.05 -18.88
C VAL A 74 3.92 8.51 -17.63
N TRP A 75 4.27 8.99 -16.45
CA TRP A 75 3.84 8.40 -15.18
C TRP A 75 2.57 9.03 -14.60
N ASN A 76 2.06 10.13 -15.16
CA ASN A 76 0.82 10.78 -14.74
C ASN A 76 -0.36 10.38 -15.64
N ASP A 77 -1.44 9.88 -15.04
CA ASP A 77 -2.63 9.39 -15.74
C ASP A 77 -3.58 10.49 -16.23
N SER A 78 -3.42 11.73 -15.77
CA SER A 78 -4.18 12.90 -16.25
C SER A 78 -3.88 13.30 -17.70
N HIS A 79 -2.89 12.66 -18.34
CA HIS A 79 -2.50 12.94 -19.71
C HIS A 79 -3.06 11.92 -20.72
N PRO A 80 -3.43 12.34 -21.95
CA PRO A 80 -3.96 11.44 -22.96
C PRO A 80 -2.97 10.34 -23.37
N LEU A 81 -3.46 9.10 -23.51
CA LEU A 81 -2.63 7.93 -23.86
C LEU A 81 -1.67 8.16 -25.04
N PRO A 82 -2.09 8.72 -26.21
CA PRO A 82 -1.17 8.89 -27.33
C PRO A 82 0.03 9.82 -27.02
N LEU A 83 -0.18 10.83 -26.18
CA LEU A 83 0.90 11.72 -25.75
C LEU A 83 1.87 10.99 -24.81
N ARG A 84 1.34 10.16 -23.92
CA ARG A 84 2.14 9.35 -22.97
C ARG A 84 2.98 8.31 -23.72
N GLN A 85 2.39 7.61 -24.69
CA GLN A 85 3.09 6.67 -25.56
C GLN A 85 4.23 7.35 -26.31
N ARG A 86 3.97 8.52 -26.92
CA ARG A 86 5.03 9.29 -27.59
C ARG A 86 6.13 9.73 -26.63
N ALA A 87 5.79 10.19 -25.43
CA ALA A 87 6.78 10.55 -24.42
C ALA A 87 7.63 9.35 -23.98
N THR A 88 7.04 8.15 -23.88
CA THR A 88 7.75 6.90 -23.60
C THR A 88 8.78 6.58 -24.68
N GLU A 89 8.40 6.62 -25.95
CA GLU A 89 9.32 6.39 -27.08
C GLU A 89 10.53 7.34 -27.03
N LEU A 90 10.29 8.60 -26.67
CA LEU A 90 11.36 9.61 -26.58
C LEU A 90 12.30 9.37 -25.40
N LEU A 91 11.77 8.99 -24.23
CA LEU A 91 12.61 8.61 -23.08
C LEU A 91 13.49 7.39 -23.39
N ILE A 92 12.93 6.41 -24.12
CA ILE A 92 13.68 5.21 -24.53
C ILE A 92 14.78 5.56 -25.53
N ALA A 93 14.45 6.38 -26.55
CA ALA A 93 15.40 6.82 -27.55
C ALA A 93 16.56 7.63 -26.94
N GLU A 94 16.26 8.44 -25.92
CA GLU A 94 17.28 9.19 -25.18
C GLU A 94 18.15 8.25 -24.33
N ASN A 95 17.52 7.48 -23.44
CA ASN A 95 18.21 6.62 -22.51
C ASN A 95 17.30 5.49 -22.04
N GLN A 96 17.28 4.41 -22.82
CA GLN A 96 16.53 3.19 -22.51
C GLN A 96 16.79 2.68 -21.09
N TYR A 97 18.04 2.73 -20.62
CA TYR A 97 18.39 2.24 -19.29
C TYR A 97 17.74 3.08 -18.17
N ALA A 98 17.85 4.41 -18.25
CA ALA A 98 17.25 5.31 -17.27
C ALA A 98 15.72 5.19 -17.26
N PHE A 99 15.11 4.95 -18.42
CA PHE A 99 13.70 4.64 -18.53
C PHE A 99 13.33 3.34 -17.78
N LEU A 100 14.08 2.25 -17.99
CA LEU A 100 13.84 0.96 -17.34
C LEU A 100 14.01 1.05 -15.81
N GLU A 101 15.03 1.76 -15.32
CA GLU A 101 15.19 2.04 -13.89
C GLU A 101 13.99 2.81 -13.34
N SER A 102 13.60 3.88 -14.02
CA SER A 102 12.44 4.69 -13.61
C SER A 102 11.15 3.88 -13.62
N ALA A 103 10.98 2.94 -14.55
CA ALA A 103 9.83 2.06 -14.59
C ALA A 103 9.74 1.15 -13.36
N ASN A 104 10.86 0.63 -12.87
CA ASN A 104 10.88 -0.17 -11.63
C ASN A 104 10.33 0.62 -10.44
N ASP A 105 10.57 1.93 -10.41
CA ASP A 105 10.13 2.79 -9.31
C ASP A 105 8.75 3.42 -9.50
N LEU A 106 8.34 3.71 -10.72
CA LEU A 106 7.21 4.59 -11.02
C LEU A 106 6.02 3.87 -11.68
N ILE A 107 6.16 2.63 -12.14
CA ILE A 107 5.05 1.90 -12.78
C ILE A 107 3.84 1.74 -11.86
N THR A 108 4.03 1.76 -10.54
CA THR A 108 2.93 1.71 -9.55
C THR A 108 2.06 2.96 -9.55
N LEU A 109 2.49 4.05 -10.19
CA LEU A 109 1.71 5.28 -10.38
C LEU A 109 0.82 5.23 -11.63
N VAL A 110 0.99 4.21 -12.49
CA VAL A 110 0.21 4.06 -13.72
C VAL A 110 -1.06 3.26 -13.40
N ASP A 111 -2.19 3.95 -13.27
CA ASP A 111 -3.48 3.30 -12.98
C ASP A 111 -4.28 2.93 -14.24
N GLN A 112 -3.93 3.51 -15.39
CA GLN A 112 -4.57 3.21 -16.66
C GLN A 112 -4.00 1.93 -17.29
N TRP A 113 -4.86 0.92 -17.42
CA TRP A 113 -4.52 -0.41 -17.92
C TRP A 113 -3.98 -0.45 -19.35
N ASN A 114 -4.51 0.38 -20.24
CA ASN A 114 -4.01 0.52 -21.61
C ASN A 114 -2.53 0.96 -21.66
N MET A 115 -2.09 1.81 -20.73
CA MET A 115 -0.69 2.23 -20.64
C MET A 115 0.18 1.12 -20.07
N ILE A 116 -0.28 0.39 -19.05
CA ILE A 116 0.44 -0.77 -18.51
C ILE A 116 0.66 -1.82 -19.61
N ILE A 117 -0.40 -2.18 -20.35
CA ILE A 117 -0.33 -3.15 -21.45
C ILE A 117 0.64 -2.66 -22.53
N TYR A 118 0.56 -1.39 -22.94
CA TYR A 118 1.49 -0.80 -23.91
C TYR A 118 2.95 -0.94 -23.45
N LEU A 119 3.24 -0.62 -22.19
CA LEU A 119 4.60 -0.74 -21.63
C LEU A 119 5.10 -2.18 -21.61
N LEU A 120 4.24 -3.12 -21.21
CA LEU A 120 4.56 -4.55 -21.21
C LEU A 120 4.80 -5.05 -22.64
N ASP A 121 3.97 -4.69 -23.61
CA ASP A 121 4.12 -5.13 -25.00
C ASP A 121 5.37 -4.54 -25.67
N LEU A 122 5.68 -3.28 -25.39
CA LEU A 122 6.92 -2.65 -25.83
C LEU A 122 8.15 -3.40 -25.27
N ALA A 123 8.12 -3.73 -23.97
CA ALA A 123 9.18 -4.52 -23.35
C ALA A 123 9.27 -5.96 -23.88
N LYS A 124 8.14 -6.60 -24.25
CA LYS A 124 8.12 -7.92 -24.91
C LYS A 124 8.79 -7.86 -26.28
N GLN A 125 8.39 -6.90 -27.11
CA GLN A 125 8.90 -6.73 -28.48
C GLN A 125 10.42 -6.54 -28.48
N ASN A 126 10.94 -5.79 -27.51
CA ASN A 126 12.37 -5.54 -27.36
C ASN A 126 13.09 -6.56 -26.45
N ARG A 127 12.39 -7.57 -25.93
CA ARG A 127 12.91 -8.63 -25.05
C ARG A 127 13.64 -8.10 -23.80
N TRP A 128 13.12 -7.02 -23.19
CA TRP A 128 13.72 -6.42 -22.00
C TRP A 128 13.42 -7.22 -20.74
N GLN A 129 14.17 -8.29 -20.51
CA GLN A 129 13.99 -9.15 -19.34
C GLN A 129 14.10 -8.37 -18.02
N SER A 130 14.93 -7.33 -17.97
CA SER A 130 15.05 -6.37 -16.86
C SER A 130 13.73 -5.70 -16.45
N PHE A 131 12.76 -5.56 -17.36
CA PHE A 131 11.44 -5.00 -17.07
C PHE A 131 10.53 -5.94 -16.27
N THR A 132 10.95 -7.20 -16.04
CA THR A 132 10.29 -8.14 -15.12
C THR A 132 10.07 -7.52 -13.74
N ILE A 133 11.01 -6.72 -13.24
CA ILE A 133 10.90 -6.06 -11.93
C ILE A 133 9.73 -5.06 -11.92
N ALA A 134 9.66 -4.17 -12.91
CA ALA A 134 8.53 -3.25 -13.07
C ALA A 134 7.18 -4.00 -13.20
N ALA A 135 7.14 -5.09 -13.98
CA ALA A 135 5.94 -5.92 -14.09
C ALA A 135 5.52 -6.51 -12.73
N VAL A 136 6.46 -7.01 -11.92
CA VAL A 136 6.16 -7.50 -10.56
C VAL A 136 5.66 -6.37 -9.66
N HIS A 137 6.21 -5.16 -9.76
CA HIS A 137 5.70 -3.99 -9.03
C HIS A 137 4.26 -3.64 -9.41
N SER A 138 3.92 -3.65 -10.70
CA SER A 138 2.55 -3.41 -11.13
C SER A 138 1.62 -4.53 -10.65
N TRP A 139 2.06 -5.78 -10.75
CA TRP A 139 1.30 -6.95 -10.30
C TRP A 139 1.10 -6.98 -8.78
N ALA A 140 2.02 -6.44 -7.99
CA ALA A 140 1.88 -6.40 -6.53
C ALA A 140 0.69 -5.55 -6.07
N ARG A 141 0.22 -4.58 -6.87
CA ARG A 141 -1.00 -3.79 -6.58
C ARG A 141 -2.26 -4.66 -6.64
N THR A 142 -3.37 -4.18 -6.08
CA THR A 142 -4.68 -4.81 -6.30
C THR A 142 -5.28 -4.35 -7.62
N SER A 143 -6.09 -5.20 -8.26
CA SER A 143 -6.82 -4.88 -9.49
C SER A 143 -8.31 -5.13 -9.30
N THR A 144 -9.13 -4.23 -9.80
CA THR A 144 -10.59 -4.45 -9.91
C THR A 144 -11.00 -5.02 -11.27
N LEU A 145 -10.12 -4.96 -12.28
CA LEU A 145 -10.42 -5.42 -13.64
C LEU A 145 -9.94 -6.84 -13.94
N TYR A 146 -8.92 -7.31 -13.21
CA TYR A 146 -8.25 -8.57 -13.50
C TYR A 146 -8.07 -9.36 -12.20
N THR A 147 -8.39 -10.66 -12.26
CA THR A 147 -7.96 -11.62 -11.24
C THR A 147 -6.45 -11.85 -11.36
N ASP A 148 -5.79 -12.32 -10.31
CA ASP A 148 -4.34 -12.56 -10.38
C ASP A 148 -3.92 -13.60 -11.45
N SER A 149 -4.81 -14.51 -11.87
CA SER A 149 -4.52 -15.46 -12.95
C SER A 149 -4.53 -14.83 -14.34
N ASP A 150 -5.31 -13.76 -14.52
CA ASP A 150 -5.58 -13.15 -15.82
C ASP A 150 -4.81 -11.82 -16.01
N ARG A 151 -3.91 -11.49 -15.08
CA ARG A 151 -3.09 -10.27 -15.11
C ARG A 151 -2.12 -10.28 -16.30
N PRO A 152 -2.06 -9.23 -17.13
CA PRO A 152 -1.10 -9.17 -18.25
C PRO A 152 0.37 -9.20 -17.79
N GLU A 153 0.65 -8.77 -16.55
CA GLU A 153 1.98 -8.89 -15.94
C GLU A 153 2.42 -10.36 -15.79
N ARG A 154 1.50 -11.27 -15.46
CA ARG A 154 1.80 -12.71 -15.29
C ARG A 154 2.29 -13.31 -16.61
N ASP A 155 1.55 -13.06 -17.68
CA ASP A 155 1.87 -13.56 -19.02
C ASP A 155 3.17 -12.94 -19.54
N PHE A 156 3.36 -11.64 -19.31
CA PHE A 156 4.62 -10.96 -19.59
C PHE A 156 5.83 -11.65 -18.92
N ILE A 157 5.72 -11.94 -17.62
CA ILE A 157 6.80 -12.59 -16.86
C ILE A 157 7.09 -13.99 -17.43
N GLN A 158 6.07 -14.76 -17.79
CA GLN A 158 6.24 -16.08 -18.41
C GLN A 158 6.94 -15.99 -19.78
N ILE A 159 6.56 -15.01 -20.61
CA ILE A 159 7.14 -14.83 -21.96
C ILE A 159 8.62 -14.46 -21.88
N LEU A 160 9.00 -13.54 -20.98
CA LEU A 160 10.39 -13.09 -20.86
C LEU A 160 11.29 -14.02 -20.02
N ASN A 161 10.71 -15.00 -19.33
CA ASN A 161 11.45 -15.99 -18.56
C ASN A 161 11.00 -17.42 -18.94
N PRO A 162 11.15 -17.85 -20.20
CA PRO A 162 10.49 -19.06 -20.73
C PRO A 162 10.94 -20.37 -20.08
N THR A 163 12.10 -20.39 -19.42
CA THR A 163 12.63 -21.56 -18.69
C THR A 163 12.08 -21.69 -17.28
N GLN A 164 11.27 -20.72 -16.83
CA GLN A 164 10.76 -20.63 -15.47
C GLN A 164 9.28 -20.30 -15.49
N THR A 165 8.56 -20.79 -14.50
CA THR A 165 7.20 -20.31 -14.22
C THR A 165 7.26 -18.91 -13.59
N PRO A 166 6.16 -18.12 -13.63
CA PRO A 166 6.10 -16.84 -12.91
C PRO A 166 6.36 -17.01 -11.42
N ARG A 167 5.89 -18.12 -10.81
CA ARG A 167 6.14 -18.44 -9.40
C ARG A 167 7.64 -18.60 -9.11
N GLN A 168 8.36 -19.36 -9.92
CA GLN A 168 9.81 -19.53 -9.77
C GLN A 168 10.56 -18.20 -9.95
N THR A 169 10.12 -17.37 -10.90
CA THR A 169 10.71 -16.04 -11.13
C THR A 169 10.52 -15.14 -9.91
N LEU A 170 9.30 -15.08 -9.36
CA LEU A 170 8.99 -14.34 -8.15
C LEU A 170 9.80 -14.83 -6.94
N LEU A 171 9.97 -16.15 -6.78
CA LEU A 171 10.82 -16.70 -5.73
C LEU A 171 12.29 -16.29 -5.88
N LYS A 172 12.85 -16.28 -7.10
CA LYS A 172 14.21 -15.77 -7.32
C LYS A 172 14.34 -14.29 -6.99
N ILE A 173 13.32 -13.48 -7.29
CA ILE A 173 13.30 -12.06 -6.88
C ILE A 173 13.23 -11.98 -5.35
N LEU A 174 12.40 -12.77 -4.68
CA LEU A 174 12.30 -12.81 -3.23
C LEU A 174 13.65 -13.15 -2.56
N THR A 175 14.41 -14.11 -3.10
CA THR A 175 15.69 -14.52 -2.52
C THR A 175 16.87 -13.65 -2.94
N GLY A 176 16.69 -12.73 -3.88
CA GLY A 176 17.76 -11.90 -4.43
C GLY A 176 18.59 -12.56 -5.53
N ASN A 177 18.20 -13.75 -5.99
CA ASN A 177 18.89 -14.53 -7.03
C ASN A 177 18.41 -14.20 -8.45
N TYR A 178 17.56 -13.18 -8.61
CA TYR A 178 17.10 -12.75 -9.93
C TYR A 178 18.11 -11.80 -10.56
N HIS A 179 18.72 -12.24 -11.66
CA HIS A 179 19.60 -11.45 -12.50
C HIS A 179 18.97 -11.39 -13.90
N GLY A 180 18.14 -10.38 -14.14
CA GLY A 180 17.63 -10.13 -15.49
C GLY A 180 18.79 -9.85 -16.44
N THR A 181 18.60 -10.10 -17.74
CA THR A 181 19.58 -9.67 -18.75
C THR A 181 19.60 -8.13 -18.76
N PRO A 182 20.74 -7.48 -18.45
CA PRO A 182 20.83 -6.02 -18.50
C PRO A 182 20.68 -5.53 -19.95
N PRO A 183 20.22 -4.29 -20.15
CA PRO A 183 20.36 -3.63 -21.46
C PRO A 183 21.83 -3.63 -21.89
N THR A 184 22.07 -3.70 -23.20
CA THR A 184 23.41 -3.72 -23.79
C THR A 184 24.31 -2.60 -23.21
N ASN A 185 25.55 -2.94 -22.84
CA ASN A 185 26.63 -2.04 -22.38
C ASN A 185 26.68 -1.63 -20.88
N ARG A 186 26.23 -2.46 -19.93
CA ARG A 186 26.53 -2.24 -18.49
C ARG A 186 26.88 -3.52 -17.71
N PRO A 187 27.62 -3.38 -16.59
CA PRO A 187 27.92 -4.50 -15.69
C PRO A 187 26.64 -5.02 -15.01
N GLN A 188 26.57 -6.35 -14.82
CA GLN A 188 25.46 -7.06 -14.17
C GLN A 188 25.14 -6.55 -12.74
N SER A 189 26.10 -5.92 -12.06
CA SER A 189 25.94 -5.35 -10.71
C SER A 189 24.93 -4.22 -10.62
N ALA A 190 24.50 -3.64 -11.73
CA ALA A 190 23.51 -2.55 -11.75
C ALA A 190 22.05 -3.02 -11.56
N MET A 191 21.79 -4.34 -11.58
CA MET A 191 20.45 -4.91 -11.41
C MET A 191 20.30 -5.73 -10.12
N LEU A 192 20.96 -5.32 -9.04
CA LEU A 192 20.79 -5.98 -7.75
C LEU A 192 19.33 -5.86 -7.29
N THR A 193 18.78 -7.00 -6.87
CA THR A 193 17.44 -7.03 -6.31
C THR A 193 17.42 -6.22 -5.01
N THR A 194 16.55 -5.22 -4.94
CA THR A 194 16.38 -4.38 -3.75
C THR A 194 15.34 -4.95 -2.79
N LYS A 195 15.33 -4.47 -1.53
CA LYS A 195 14.28 -4.76 -0.55
C LYS A 195 12.88 -4.48 -1.11
N ARG A 196 12.74 -3.43 -1.93
CA ARG A 196 11.48 -3.03 -2.56
C ARG A 196 10.98 -4.11 -3.54
N HIS A 197 11.88 -4.67 -4.36
CA HIS A 197 11.54 -5.71 -5.33
C HIS A 197 11.09 -7.01 -4.63
N GLN A 198 11.81 -7.38 -3.56
CA GLN A 198 11.50 -8.55 -2.73
C GLN A 198 10.13 -8.44 -2.06
N ILE A 199 9.80 -7.25 -1.51
CA ILE A 199 8.47 -6.97 -0.96
C ILE A 199 7.40 -7.18 -2.05
N ALA A 200 7.57 -6.59 -3.23
CA ALA A 200 6.58 -6.72 -4.30
C ALA A 200 6.39 -8.18 -4.73
N ALA A 201 7.48 -8.94 -4.86
CA ALA A 201 7.42 -10.37 -5.18
C ALA A 201 6.66 -11.17 -4.11
N TRP A 202 6.94 -10.91 -2.83
CA TRP A 202 6.22 -11.54 -1.71
C TRP A 202 4.72 -11.27 -1.77
N LEU A 203 4.31 -10.01 -1.97
CA LEU A 203 2.90 -9.64 -2.02
C LEU A 203 2.16 -10.39 -3.12
N VAL A 204 2.77 -10.57 -4.30
CA VAL A 204 2.18 -11.38 -5.37
C VAL A 204 2.11 -12.86 -4.95
N LEU A 205 3.20 -13.42 -4.44
CA LEU A 205 3.27 -14.83 -4.01
C LEU A 205 2.18 -15.18 -2.99
N THR A 206 1.92 -14.31 -2.01
CA THR A 206 0.88 -14.54 -0.99
C THR A 206 -0.54 -14.62 -1.55
N ARG A 207 -0.80 -14.09 -2.75
CA ARG A 207 -2.13 -14.13 -3.39
C ARG A 207 -2.26 -15.28 -4.39
N ILE A 208 -1.17 -15.69 -5.03
CA ILE A 208 -1.22 -16.68 -6.13
C ILE A 208 -0.83 -18.10 -5.72
N MET A 209 -0.40 -18.28 -4.47
CA MET A 209 -0.01 -19.58 -3.91
C MET A 209 -0.87 -19.92 -2.69
N PRO A 210 -1.30 -21.18 -2.55
CA PRO A 210 -1.78 -21.69 -1.28
C PRO A 210 -0.73 -21.50 -0.19
N GLN A 211 -1.19 -21.26 1.04
CA GLN A 211 -0.30 -21.01 2.18
C GLN A 211 0.69 -22.16 2.43
N SER A 212 0.25 -23.42 2.29
CA SER A 212 1.12 -24.60 2.42
C SER A 212 2.29 -24.57 1.43
N ASP A 213 1.99 -24.24 0.17
CA ASP A 213 2.98 -24.23 -0.91
C ASP A 213 3.94 -23.07 -0.76
N LEU A 214 3.44 -21.91 -0.33
CA LEU A 214 4.26 -20.74 -0.05
C LEU A 214 5.26 -21.04 1.07
N TYR A 215 4.83 -21.74 2.11
CA TYR A 215 5.69 -22.10 3.23
C TYR A 215 6.71 -23.17 2.85
N ALA A 216 6.31 -24.18 2.07
CA ALA A 216 7.23 -25.17 1.53
C ALA A 216 8.30 -24.50 0.62
N ALA A 217 7.87 -23.57 -0.24
CA ALA A 217 8.77 -22.81 -1.09
C ALA A 217 9.74 -21.94 -0.28
N LEU A 218 9.26 -21.23 0.74
CA LEU A 218 10.10 -20.42 1.62
C LEU A 218 11.11 -21.29 2.40
N ALA A 219 10.71 -22.48 2.85
CA ALA A 219 11.60 -23.40 3.56
C ALA A 219 12.72 -23.95 2.66
N ALA A 220 12.42 -24.18 1.38
CA ALA A 220 13.36 -24.67 0.37
C ALA A 220 14.19 -23.55 -0.30
N ALA A 221 13.81 -22.29 -0.11
CA ALA A 221 14.43 -21.15 -0.78
C ALA A 221 15.81 -20.81 -0.21
N ASP A 222 16.72 -20.36 -1.06
CA ASP A 222 17.98 -19.77 -0.64
C ASP A 222 17.74 -18.54 0.24
N ARG A 223 18.56 -18.39 1.28
CA ARG A 223 18.42 -17.33 2.27
C ARG A 223 19.38 -16.17 2.02
N ASN A 224 19.59 -15.83 0.75
CA ASN A 224 20.57 -14.82 0.35
C ASN A 224 20.08 -13.38 0.60
N SER A 225 18.79 -13.18 0.85
CA SER A 225 18.23 -11.87 1.18
C SER A 225 17.77 -11.76 2.63
N GLN A 226 17.87 -10.56 3.18
CA GLN A 226 17.36 -10.26 4.52
C GLN A 226 15.86 -10.57 4.63
N ILE A 227 15.04 -10.23 3.63
CA ILE A 227 13.60 -10.51 3.65
C ILE A 227 13.32 -12.02 3.71
N SER A 228 14.03 -12.83 2.92
CA SER A 228 13.86 -14.28 2.96
C SER A 228 14.25 -14.89 4.32
N GLN A 229 15.32 -14.37 4.94
CA GLN A 229 15.73 -14.77 6.29
C GLN A 229 14.69 -14.36 7.34
N ASP A 230 14.22 -13.12 7.29
CA ASP A 230 13.24 -12.56 8.21
C ASP A 230 11.92 -13.34 8.18
N LEU A 231 11.43 -13.65 6.98
CA LEU A 231 10.22 -14.45 6.78
C LEU A 231 10.40 -15.88 7.28
N TYR A 232 11.55 -16.49 7.03
CA TYR A 232 11.85 -17.84 7.53
C TYR A 232 11.87 -17.88 9.06
N THR A 233 12.53 -16.90 9.69
CA THR A 233 12.58 -16.75 11.15
C THR A 233 11.18 -16.53 11.71
N ALA A 234 10.41 -15.59 11.14
CA ALA A 234 9.06 -15.32 11.58
C ALA A 234 8.14 -16.53 11.44
N LYS A 235 8.33 -17.38 10.42
CA LYS A 235 7.54 -18.60 10.23
C LYS A 235 7.73 -19.63 11.34
N GLN A 236 8.84 -19.60 12.08
CA GLN A 236 9.05 -20.50 13.21
C GLN A 236 8.09 -20.19 14.37
N SER A 237 7.66 -18.94 14.48
CA SER A 237 6.79 -18.45 15.57
C SER A 237 5.36 -18.19 15.12
N LEU A 238 5.17 -17.75 13.88
CA LEU A 238 3.87 -17.35 13.35
C LEU A 238 3.17 -18.50 12.61
N THR A 239 1.86 -18.62 12.85
CA THR A 239 0.99 -19.47 12.03
C THR A 239 0.77 -18.83 10.67
N GLN A 240 0.57 -17.50 10.65
CA GLN A 240 0.37 -16.73 9.43
C GLN A 240 1.44 -15.65 9.23
N LEU A 241 2.16 -15.73 8.10
CA LEU A 241 3.07 -14.69 7.67
C LEU A 241 2.31 -13.45 7.14
N PRO A 242 2.89 -12.25 7.23
CA PRO A 242 2.23 -11.02 6.79
C PRO A 242 1.98 -11.04 5.28
N THR A 243 0.82 -10.55 4.86
CA THR A 243 0.42 -10.44 3.46
C THR A 243 0.45 -8.99 2.95
N THR A 244 0.92 -8.06 3.79
CA THR A 244 1.00 -6.63 3.48
C THR A 244 2.44 -6.14 3.51
N ARG A 245 2.69 -5.03 2.79
CA ARG A 245 4.00 -4.36 2.81
C ARG A 245 4.38 -3.97 4.23
N GLU A 246 3.41 -3.45 4.99
CA GLU A 246 3.65 -2.98 6.35
C GLU A 246 4.00 -4.14 7.28
N GLY A 247 3.31 -5.28 7.16
CA GLY A 247 3.64 -6.46 7.97
C GLY A 247 5.06 -6.97 7.73
N LEU A 248 5.61 -6.85 6.51
CA LEU A 248 7.02 -7.16 6.23
C LEU A 248 7.99 -6.17 6.90
N LEU A 249 7.66 -4.88 6.89
CA LEU A 249 8.44 -3.86 7.59
C LEU A 249 8.39 -4.07 9.10
N TRP A 250 7.24 -4.51 9.62
CA TRP A 250 7.04 -4.86 11.01
C TRP A 250 7.91 -6.05 11.43
N ILE A 251 7.92 -7.17 10.67
CA ILE A 251 8.84 -8.29 10.96
C ILE A 251 10.28 -7.80 11.00
N ASN A 252 10.70 -7.06 9.96
CA ASN A 252 12.06 -6.57 9.88
C ASN A 252 12.39 -5.64 11.05
N TYR A 253 11.45 -4.81 11.50
CA TYR A 253 11.64 -3.99 12.68
C TYR A 253 11.87 -4.84 13.94
N LEU A 254 11.02 -5.84 14.16
CA LEU A 254 11.06 -6.71 15.34
C LEU A 254 12.34 -7.56 15.41
N LEU A 255 12.85 -8.03 14.27
CA LEU A 255 14.02 -8.90 14.24
C LEU A 255 15.35 -8.14 14.35
N HIS A 256 15.39 -6.87 13.92
CA HIS A 256 16.64 -6.12 13.75
C HIS A 256 16.80 -4.92 14.68
N ASN A 257 15.79 -4.59 15.48
CA ASN A 257 15.87 -3.50 16.45
C ASN A 257 15.80 -4.06 17.87
N GLN A 258 16.45 -3.39 18.81
CA GLN A 258 16.18 -3.62 20.22
C GLN A 258 14.77 -3.12 20.51
N THR A 259 13.89 -4.03 20.91
CA THR A 259 12.51 -3.69 21.23
C THR A 259 12.20 -4.02 22.69
N PRO A 260 11.17 -3.37 23.29
CA PRO A 260 10.67 -3.75 24.62
C PRO A 260 10.16 -5.20 24.68
N LEU A 261 9.94 -5.84 23.53
CA LEU A 261 9.53 -7.24 23.45
C LEU A 261 10.70 -8.20 23.69
N GLY A 262 11.96 -7.74 23.64
CA GLY A 262 13.15 -8.56 23.84
C GLY A 262 13.90 -8.86 22.54
N SER A 263 14.78 -9.87 22.58
CA SER A 263 15.52 -10.36 21.42
C SER A 263 14.60 -11.14 20.47
N PRO A 264 15.03 -11.40 19.22
CA PRO A 264 14.33 -12.29 18.30
C PRO A 264 13.99 -13.67 18.88
N ASP A 265 14.76 -14.15 19.87
CA ASP A 265 14.49 -15.42 20.57
C ASP A 265 13.21 -15.34 21.43
N SER A 266 12.77 -14.15 21.82
CA SER A 266 11.47 -13.97 22.48
C SER A 266 10.30 -14.39 21.57
N PHE A 267 10.50 -14.46 20.25
CA PHE A 267 9.51 -15.01 19.33
C PHE A 267 9.52 -16.54 19.30
N SER A 268 10.68 -17.19 19.41
CA SER A 268 10.75 -18.66 19.45
C SER A 268 10.16 -19.21 20.74
N ASP A 269 10.16 -18.42 21.81
CA ASP A 269 9.42 -18.73 23.04
C ASP A 269 7.91 -18.85 22.82
N LEU A 270 7.33 -18.14 21.86
CA LEU A 270 5.91 -18.30 21.49
C LEU A 270 5.69 -19.50 20.56
N ALA A 271 6.58 -20.50 20.61
CA ALA A 271 6.55 -21.68 19.76
C ALA A 271 5.12 -22.20 19.59
N PRO A 272 4.74 -22.61 18.37
CA PRO A 272 3.45 -23.23 18.07
C PRO A 272 3.37 -24.65 18.66
N THR A 273 3.81 -24.86 19.90
CA THR A 273 3.61 -26.08 20.70
C THR A 273 2.54 -25.88 21.76
N ASP A 274 2.24 -24.63 22.14
CA ASP A 274 1.06 -24.31 22.95
C ASP A 274 -0.20 -24.42 22.07
N PRO A 275 -1.14 -25.35 22.37
CA PRO A 275 -2.37 -25.51 21.61
C PRO A 275 -3.21 -24.23 21.49
N TYR A 276 -3.06 -23.29 22.43
CA TYR A 276 -3.76 -22.01 22.39
C TYR A 276 -3.26 -21.12 21.23
N TRP A 277 -1.95 -21.14 20.94
CA TRP A 277 -1.30 -20.29 19.94
C TRP A 277 -1.17 -20.94 18.56
N GLN A 278 -1.18 -22.28 18.52
CA GLN A 278 -0.82 -23.12 17.37
C GLN A 278 -1.43 -22.73 16.02
N SER A 279 -2.68 -22.26 16.00
CA SER A 279 -3.41 -21.97 14.76
C SER A 279 -3.72 -20.49 14.53
N THR A 280 -3.31 -19.59 15.42
CA THR A 280 -3.98 -18.26 15.51
C THR A 280 -3.04 -17.08 15.69
N LEU A 281 -1.73 -17.31 15.76
CA LEU A 281 -0.78 -16.24 15.99
C LEU A 281 -0.40 -15.54 14.67
N HIS A 282 -0.88 -14.30 14.53
CA HIS A 282 -0.44 -13.33 13.54
C HIS A 282 0.57 -12.37 14.17
N ILE A 283 1.31 -11.63 13.35
CA ILE A 283 2.28 -10.64 13.82
C ILE A 283 1.68 -9.61 14.79
N ARG A 284 0.43 -9.18 14.54
CA ARG A 284 -0.31 -8.23 15.38
C ARG A 284 -0.59 -8.71 16.80
N HIS A 285 -0.53 -10.03 17.02
CA HIS A 285 -0.73 -10.64 18.33
C HIS A 285 0.56 -10.68 19.16
N LEU A 286 1.74 -10.58 18.53
CA LEU A 286 3.02 -10.78 19.20
C LEU A 286 3.24 -9.89 20.43
N PRO A 287 2.98 -8.56 20.39
CA PRO A 287 3.27 -7.71 21.53
C PRO A 287 2.51 -8.10 22.80
N VAL A 288 1.27 -8.60 22.64
CA VAL A 288 0.41 -9.04 23.73
C VAL A 288 0.74 -10.47 24.14
N ALA A 289 0.94 -11.38 23.18
CA ALA A 289 1.27 -12.77 23.46
C ALA A 289 2.57 -12.91 24.28
N ILE A 290 3.62 -12.15 23.94
CA ILE A 290 4.90 -12.14 24.69
C ILE A 290 4.67 -11.68 26.13
N ARG A 291 3.94 -10.58 26.33
CA ARG A 291 3.65 -10.04 27.66
C ARG A 291 2.78 -10.96 28.49
N HIS A 292 1.77 -11.56 27.87
CA HIS A 292 0.87 -12.50 28.53
C HIS A 292 1.63 -13.72 29.02
N LYS A 293 2.48 -14.33 28.18
CA LYS A 293 3.34 -15.45 28.55
C LYS A 293 4.22 -15.12 29.77
N ARG A 294 4.77 -13.91 29.84
CA ARG A 294 5.58 -13.44 30.99
C ARG A 294 4.77 -13.21 32.27
N SER A 295 3.47 -12.97 32.16
CA SER A 295 2.60 -12.64 33.29
C SER A 295 1.91 -13.85 33.93
N GLU A 296 1.95 -15.02 33.28
CA GLU A 296 1.25 -16.25 33.70
C GLU A 296 -0.27 -16.07 33.95
N LYS A 297 -0.87 -15.05 33.32
CA LYS A 297 -2.31 -14.78 33.42
C LYS A 297 -3.12 -15.89 32.74
N ILE A 298 -4.35 -16.10 33.24
CA ILE A 298 -5.31 -17.04 32.65
C ILE A 298 -5.73 -16.54 31.26
N ASN A 299 -5.80 -17.46 30.30
CA ASN A 299 -6.26 -17.17 28.94
C ASN A 299 -7.74 -16.73 28.94
N PRO A 300 -8.09 -15.63 28.26
CA PRO A 300 -9.48 -15.22 28.13
C PRO A 300 -10.27 -16.20 27.27
N THR A 301 -11.59 -16.21 27.50
CA THR A 301 -12.54 -17.04 26.75
C THR A 301 -13.64 -16.17 26.18
N ALA A 302 -14.31 -16.63 25.12
CA ALA A 302 -15.49 -15.92 24.61
C ALA A 302 -16.56 -15.74 25.70
N LYS A 303 -16.65 -16.66 26.67
CA LYS A 303 -17.57 -16.55 27.81
C LYS A 303 -17.20 -15.41 28.76
N SER A 304 -15.92 -15.19 29.06
CA SER A 304 -15.49 -14.09 29.93
C SER A 304 -15.76 -12.73 29.27
N ILE A 305 -15.48 -12.61 27.96
CA ILE A 305 -15.77 -11.39 27.21
C ILE A 305 -17.29 -11.14 27.13
N ARG A 306 -18.11 -12.13 26.81
CA ARG A 306 -19.58 -12.01 26.82
C ARG A 306 -20.11 -11.54 28.18
N LYS A 307 -19.57 -12.06 29.28
CA LYS A 307 -19.97 -11.67 30.64
C LYS A 307 -19.62 -10.21 30.95
N TYR A 308 -18.54 -9.69 30.39
CA TYR A 308 -18.20 -8.27 30.50
C TYR A 308 -19.19 -7.43 29.66
N LEU A 309 -19.36 -7.78 28.38
CA LEU A 309 -20.20 -7.03 27.44
C LEU A 309 -21.69 -7.06 27.80
N SER A 310 -22.18 -8.10 28.47
CA SER A 310 -23.59 -8.16 28.92
C SER A 310 -23.94 -7.09 29.97
N LYS A 311 -22.93 -6.40 30.52
CA LYS A 311 -23.11 -5.29 31.46
C LYS A 311 -22.94 -3.92 30.80
N GLN A 312 -22.60 -3.89 29.51
CA GLN A 312 -22.36 -2.67 28.75
C GLN A 312 -23.61 -2.21 28.03
N THR A 313 -23.67 -0.92 27.70
CA THR A 313 -24.69 -0.37 26.81
C THR A 313 -24.09 -0.23 25.41
N PRO A 314 -24.59 -0.96 24.40
CA PRO A 314 -24.06 -0.87 23.05
C PRO A 314 -24.55 0.40 22.32
N TYR A 315 -23.71 0.95 21.45
CA TYR A 315 -24.02 2.06 20.55
C TYR A 315 -23.60 1.70 19.13
N LEU A 316 -24.60 1.42 18.29
CA LEU A 316 -24.39 1.04 16.91
C LEU A 316 -24.33 2.25 15.99
N ARG A 317 -23.49 2.17 14.95
CA ARG A 317 -23.45 3.16 13.87
C ARG A 317 -24.75 3.17 13.07
N THR A 318 -25.26 4.36 12.76
CA THR A 318 -26.57 4.53 12.07
C THR A 318 -26.52 5.44 10.83
N ASP A 319 -25.37 6.04 10.51
CA ASP A 319 -25.22 6.95 9.36
C ASP A 319 -24.96 6.24 8.02
N HIS A 320 -24.92 4.90 7.98
CA HIS A 320 -24.68 4.12 6.76
C HIS A 320 -25.68 2.97 6.57
N PRO A 321 -26.18 2.75 5.33
CA PRO A 321 -27.22 1.74 5.03
C PRO A 321 -26.72 0.30 5.05
N HIS A 322 -25.40 0.09 5.08
CA HIS A 322 -24.77 -1.22 5.25
C HIS A 322 -24.06 -1.21 6.60
N GLN A 323 -24.78 -1.61 7.65
CA GLN A 323 -24.22 -1.78 8.98
C GLN A 323 -23.32 -3.03 8.97
N ALA A 324 -22.06 -2.86 9.38
CA ALA A 324 -21.27 -4.01 9.77
C ALA A 324 -21.92 -4.63 11.02
N GLU A 325 -21.87 -5.95 11.16
CA GLU A 325 -22.35 -6.58 12.39
C GLU A 325 -21.36 -6.29 13.52
N GLU A 326 -21.74 -5.43 14.46
CA GLU A 326 -20.86 -4.98 15.56
C GLU A 326 -21.05 -5.82 16.85
N SER A 327 -22.00 -6.76 16.85
CA SER A 327 -22.28 -7.61 18.00
C SER A 327 -21.22 -8.69 18.19
N PHE A 328 -20.63 -8.75 19.39
CA PHE A 328 -19.74 -9.84 19.78
C PHE A 328 -20.38 -11.21 19.56
N SER A 329 -21.70 -11.36 19.75
CA SER A 329 -22.32 -12.68 19.64
C SER A 329 -22.26 -13.27 18.23
N GLN A 330 -22.26 -12.41 17.21
CA GLN A 330 -22.18 -12.79 15.80
C GLN A 330 -20.73 -12.92 15.33
N GLN A 331 -19.83 -12.14 15.91
CA GLN A 331 -18.40 -12.15 15.55
C GLN A 331 -17.57 -13.21 16.28
N ALA A 332 -18.04 -13.70 17.43
CA ALA A 332 -17.24 -14.55 18.32
C ALA A 332 -16.68 -15.82 17.66
N ASP A 333 -17.41 -16.41 16.71
CA ASP A 333 -16.96 -17.64 16.04
C ASP A 333 -15.88 -17.37 14.98
N GLN A 334 -15.68 -16.11 14.60
CA GLN A 334 -14.61 -15.66 13.71
C GLN A 334 -13.35 -15.20 14.48
N LEU A 335 -13.46 -15.04 15.80
CA LEU A 335 -12.35 -14.61 16.64
C LEU A 335 -11.48 -15.80 17.02
N SER A 336 -10.19 -15.61 16.82
CA SER A 336 -9.20 -16.55 17.32
C SER A 336 -8.94 -16.33 18.83
N PRO A 337 -8.38 -17.31 19.56
CA PRO A 337 -8.04 -17.12 20.96
C PRO A 337 -7.05 -15.95 21.15
N ALA A 338 -6.14 -15.75 20.20
CA ALA A 338 -5.26 -14.59 20.20
C ALA A 338 -6.03 -13.26 20.11
N ASP A 339 -7.05 -13.17 19.26
CA ASP A 339 -7.90 -11.95 19.16
C ASP A 339 -8.66 -11.70 20.48
N LEU A 340 -9.13 -12.76 21.17
CA LEU A 340 -9.77 -12.62 22.49
C LEU A 340 -8.81 -12.05 23.53
N LEU A 341 -7.52 -12.38 23.46
CA LEU A 341 -6.51 -11.80 24.33
C LEU A 341 -6.27 -10.32 24.05
N ILE A 342 -6.28 -9.91 22.78
CA ILE A 342 -6.21 -8.49 22.41
C ILE A 342 -7.41 -7.74 23.00
N ILE A 343 -8.62 -8.23 22.77
CA ILE A 343 -9.86 -7.60 23.26
C ILE A 343 -9.83 -7.48 24.79
N GLN A 344 -9.42 -8.53 25.50
CA GLN A 344 -9.27 -8.50 26.96
C GLN A 344 -8.26 -7.41 27.41
N ASN A 345 -7.12 -7.29 26.74
CA ASN A 345 -6.13 -6.27 27.07
C ASN A 345 -6.63 -4.85 26.77
N ILE A 346 -7.43 -4.66 25.72
CA ILE A 346 -8.06 -3.37 25.42
C ILE A 346 -9.06 -3.02 26.53
N ILE A 347 -9.91 -3.97 26.93
CA ILE A 347 -10.86 -3.79 28.04
C ILE A 347 -10.12 -3.41 29.34
N GLU A 348 -9.01 -4.09 29.67
CA GLU A 348 -8.19 -3.75 30.83
C GLU A 348 -7.55 -2.37 30.71
N ALA A 349 -7.02 -2.02 29.52
CA ALA A 349 -6.39 -0.73 29.28
C ALA A 349 -7.36 0.42 29.49
N VAL A 350 -8.57 0.34 28.93
CA VAL A 350 -9.59 1.39 29.04
C VAL A 350 -10.29 1.42 30.40
N GLN A 351 -9.95 0.53 31.32
CA GLN A 351 -10.35 0.61 32.74
C GLN A 351 -9.29 1.27 33.62
N SER A 352 -8.08 1.49 33.11
CA SER A 352 -7.01 2.17 33.86
C SER A 352 -7.36 3.66 34.01
N PRO A 353 -7.39 4.21 35.25
CA PRO A 353 -7.71 5.62 35.47
C PRO A 353 -6.77 6.58 34.71
N ALA A 354 -5.48 6.24 34.61
CA ALA A 354 -4.51 7.05 33.88
C ALA A 354 -4.77 7.06 32.36
N VAL A 355 -5.20 5.92 31.81
CA VAL A 355 -5.58 5.81 30.39
C VAL A 355 -6.87 6.60 30.14
N LEU A 356 -7.88 6.42 30.99
CA LEU A 356 -9.15 7.14 30.90
C LEU A 356 -8.94 8.65 30.91
N GLN A 357 -8.15 9.17 31.86
CA GLN A 357 -7.83 10.59 31.96
C GLN A 357 -7.23 11.11 30.64
N LEU A 358 -6.18 10.45 30.12
CA LEU A 358 -5.51 10.87 28.89
C LEU A 358 -6.43 10.81 27.66
N LEU A 359 -7.27 9.77 27.56
CA LEU A 359 -8.22 9.63 26.46
C LEU A 359 -9.26 10.76 26.46
N PHE A 360 -9.84 11.08 27.61
CA PHE A 360 -10.81 12.18 27.71
C PHE A 360 -10.15 13.55 27.49
N GLU A 361 -8.96 13.79 28.03
CA GLU A 361 -8.20 15.02 27.76
C GLU A 361 -7.87 15.19 26.27
N GLN A 362 -7.58 14.10 25.56
CA GLN A 362 -7.34 14.14 24.12
C GLN A 362 -8.64 14.30 23.32
N ALA A 363 -9.73 13.62 23.70
CA ALA A 363 -11.03 13.80 23.06
C ALA A 363 -11.56 15.24 23.20
N ASP A 364 -11.34 15.88 24.35
CA ASP A 364 -11.68 17.30 24.59
C ASP A 364 -10.81 18.27 23.77
N ARG A 365 -9.65 17.83 23.28
CA ARG A 365 -8.84 18.57 22.30
C ARG A 365 -9.30 18.29 20.87
N ASP A 366 -9.66 17.05 20.56
CA ASP A 366 -10.15 16.62 19.25
C ASP A 366 -11.39 17.41 18.84
N ILE A 367 -12.37 17.54 19.74
CA ILE A 367 -13.59 18.35 19.50
C ILE A 367 -13.31 19.82 19.15
N LYS A 368 -12.13 20.35 19.51
CA LYS A 368 -11.71 21.73 19.22
C LYS A 368 -10.87 21.82 17.95
N ASP A 369 -10.35 20.71 17.44
CA ASP A 369 -9.44 20.66 16.29
C ASP A 369 -10.20 20.31 15.01
N THR A 370 -10.72 21.33 14.33
CA THR A 370 -11.47 21.13 13.08
C THR A 370 -10.59 20.82 11.86
N THR A 371 -9.30 20.51 12.06
CA THR A 371 -8.34 20.29 10.96
C THR A 371 -7.96 18.82 10.76
N THR A 372 -8.21 17.98 11.77
CA THR A 372 -7.80 16.57 11.80
C THR A 372 -8.46 15.86 12.97
N GLU A 373 -8.70 14.57 12.83
CA GLU A 373 -8.89 13.72 14.01
C GLU A 373 -7.54 13.59 14.73
N LEU A 374 -7.59 13.27 16.02
CA LEU A 374 -6.48 12.95 16.89
C LEU A 374 -6.49 11.45 17.20
N GLY A 375 -5.31 10.94 17.54
CA GLY A 375 -5.15 9.52 17.83
C GLY A 375 -3.80 9.22 18.45
N GLY A 376 -3.52 7.92 18.56
CA GLY A 376 -2.33 7.44 19.20
C GLY A 376 -2.23 5.92 19.21
N VAL A 377 -1.43 5.41 20.14
CA VAL A 377 -1.26 3.97 20.36
C VAL A 377 -1.56 3.66 21.82
N LEU A 378 -2.48 2.73 22.07
CA LEU A 378 -2.60 2.08 23.37
C LEU A 378 -1.38 1.17 23.51
N THR A 379 -0.60 1.34 24.57
CA THR A 379 0.65 0.60 24.76
C THR A 379 0.97 0.46 26.24
N TRP A 380 2.16 -0.03 26.57
CA TRP A 380 2.66 -0.15 27.92
C TRP A 380 3.85 0.78 28.13
N ASN A 381 3.97 1.31 29.33
CA ASN A 381 5.21 1.94 29.79
C ASN A 381 6.25 0.88 30.21
N GLU A 382 7.43 1.32 30.65
CA GLU A 382 8.52 0.45 31.12
C GLU A 382 8.14 -0.38 32.35
N SER A 383 7.20 0.09 33.17
CA SER A 383 6.63 -0.64 34.31
C SER A 383 5.48 -1.58 33.93
N ASN A 384 5.28 -1.82 32.64
CA ASN A 384 4.23 -2.67 32.08
C ASN A 384 2.79 -2.23 32.44
N GLN A 385 2.58 -0.94 32.71
CA GLN A 385 1.27 -0.34 32.92
C GLN A 385 0.73 0.20 31.59
N PHE A 386 -0.58 0.09 31.38
CA PHE A 386 -1.23 0.63 30.19
C PHE A 386 -1.13 2.15 30.14
N ILE A 387 -0.84 2.68 28.96
CA ILE A 387 -0.83 4.12 28.63
C ILE A 387 -1.51 4.36 27.29
N ALA A 388 -2.17 5.52 27.16
CA ALA A 388 -2.59 6.06 25.88
C ALA A 388 -1.53 7.05 25.39
N GLN A 389 -0.74 6.66 24.39
CA GLN A 389 0.34 7.50 23.86
C GLN A 389 -0.14 8.28 22.63
N PRO A 390 -0.37 9.62 22.73
CA PRO A 390 -0.80 10.42 21.59
C PRO A 390 0.33 10.61 20.58
N PHE A 391 -0.02 10.69 19.29
CA PHE A 391 0.92 11.09 18.23
C PHE A 391 0.31 12.20 17.36
N PRO A 392 1.13 13.15 16.88
CA PRO A 392 0.65 14.12 15.91
C PRO A 392 0.32 13.43 14.58
N PRO A 393 -0.73 13.91 13.87
CA PRO A 393 -1.00 13.45 12.51
C PRO A 393 0.10 13.94 11.55
N GLU A 394 0.38 13.17 10.52
CA GLU A 394 1.34 13.49 9.45
C GLU A 394 0.85 14.68 8.61
N ILE A 395 -0.45 14.69 8.30
CA ILE A 395 -1.10 15.70 7.46
C ILE A 395 -2.39 16.11 8.14
N ARG A 396 -2.63 17.42 8.17
CA ARG A 396 -3.90 18.03 8.61
C ARG A 396 -4.69 18.42 7.36
N ALA A 397 -5.73 17.66 7.05
CA ALA A 397 -6.52 17.87 5.85
C ALA A 397 -8.03 17.97 6.14
N HIS A 398 -8.55 17.19 7.08
CA HIS A 398 -9.97 17.17 7.41
C HIS A 398 -10.22 16.54 8.79
N ASP A 399 -11.17 17.10 9.55
CA ASP A 399 -11.67 16.65 10.87
C ASP A 399 -12.47 15.31 10.85
N ARG A 400 -12.21 14.46 9.86
CA ARG A 400 -12.85 13.14 9.71
C ARG A 400 -11.86 12.07 9.27
N LYS A 401 -10.57 12.40 9.38
CA LYS A 401 -9.47 11.58 8.90
C LYS A 401 -8.27 11.81 9.78
N PHE A 402 -7.84 10.74 10.45
CA PHE A 402 -6.52 10.67 11.04
C PHE A 402 -5.48 10.21 10.01
N TYR A 403 -4.45 11.03 9.78
CA TYR A 403 -3.30 10.65 8.95
C TYR A 403 -2.14 10.19 9.84
N ALA A 404 -1.99 8.87 10.02
CA ALA A 404 -0.92 8.30 10.84
C ALA A 404 0.48 8.70 10.36
N SER A 405 1.31 9.19 11.30
CA SER A 405 2.73 9.44 11.05
C SER A 405 3.55 8.16 11.04
N ASN A 406 4.71 8.19 10.39
CA ASN A 406 5.64 7.05 10.40
C ASN A 406 6.07 6.65 11.81
N GLN A 407 6.14 7.62 12.74
CA GLN A 407 6.48 7.35 14.14
C GLN A 407 5.35 6.58 14.85
N LEU A 408 4.09 6.97 14.65
CA LEU A 408 2.94 6.21 15.16
C LEU A 408 2.97 4.79 14.62
N ILE A 409 3.15 4.61 13.31
CA ILE A 409 3.14 3.29 12.67
C ILE A 409 4.20 2.37 13.28
N LYS A 410 5.43 2.87 13.46
CA LYS A 410 6.49 2.12 14.14
C LYS A 410 6.16 1.83 15.61
N SER A 411 5.51 2.76 16.31
CA SER A 411 5.09 2.54 17.70
C SER A 411 4.04 1.44 17.83
N MET A 412 3.19 1.24 16.81
CA MET A 412 2.23 0.14 16.80
C MET A 412 2.90 -1.22 16.71
N TYR A 413 4.12 -1.32 16.18
CA TYR A 413 4.81 -2.61 16.04
C TYR A 413 5.04 -3.32 17.38
N THR A 414 5.05 -2.59 18.48
CA THR A 414 5.22 -3.14 19.84
C THR A 414 4.08 -2.74 20.79
N GLY A 415 3.09 -2.00 20.26
CA GLY A 415 1.91 -1.52 20.98
C GLY A 415 0.75 -2.52 20.97
N LEU A 416 -0.32 -2.18 21.70
CA LEU A 416 -1.55 -2.97 21.80
C LEU A 416 -2.47 -2.73 20.60
N ALA A 417 -2.82 -1.47 20.36
CA ALA A 417 -3.75 -1.07 19.31
C ALA A 417 -3.55 0.39 18.93
N HIS A 418 -3.82 0.72 17.67
CA HIS A 418 -4.07 2.11 17.27
C HIS A 418 -5.35 2.60 17.97
N TYR A 419 -5.41 3.88 18.33
CA TYR A 419 -6.70 4.50 18.61
C TYR A 419 -6.85 5.85 17.93
N HIS A 420 -8.09 6.20 17.62
CA HIS A 420 -8.48 7.54 17.15
C HIS A 420 -9.88 7.91 17.67
N PHE A 421 -10.27 9.16 17.46
CA PHE A 421 -11.56 9.68 17.95
C PHE A 421 -12.53 9.99 16.80
N HIS A 422 -13.80 9.70 17.03
CA HIS A 422 -14.93 10.36 16.37
C HIS A 422 -15.53 11.37 17.36
N ALA A 423 -14.83 12.47 17.61
CA ALA A 423 -15.19 13.44 18.65
C ALA A 423 -15.65 14.81 18.13
N GLN A 424 -16.18 14.88 16.91
CA GLN A 424 -16.68 16.12 16.31
C GLN A 424 -17.79 16.83 17.14
N LYS A 425 -18.49 16.10 18.03
CA LYS A 425 -19.47 16.63 19.00
C LYS A 425 -19.71 15.63 20.13
N HIS A 426 -20.24 16.07 21.27
CA HIS A 426 -20.51 15.19 22.42
C HIS A 426 -21.61 14.13 22.23
N LYS A 427 -22.53 14.31 21.28
CA LYS A 427 -23.65 13.38 20.99
C LYS A 427 -23.46 12.78 19.59
N ASN A 428 -22.40 12.01 19.43
CA ASN A 428 -21.92 11.53 18.13
C ASN A 428 -22.24 10.05 17.86
N HIS A 429 -23.14 9.44 18.65
CA HIS A 429 -23.50 8.02 18.56
C HIS A 429 -23.80 7.49 17.15
N GLN A 430 -24.30 8.35 16.25
CA GLN A 430 -24.55 7.97 14.85
C GLN A 430 -23.27 7.52 14.09
N PHE A 431 -22.08 7.86 14.60
CA PHE A 431 -20.76 7.47 14.10
C PHE A 431 -20.02 6.49 15.04
N ALA A 432 -20.71 5.84 15.98
CA ALA A 432 -20.12 4.85 16.89
C ALA A 432 -19.87 3.53 16.15
N ALA A 433 -18.77 3.49 15.38
CA ALA A 433 -18.09 2.33 14.78
C ALA A 433 -17.06 2.85 13.75
N PRO A 434 -16.03 2.06 13.38
CA PRO A 434 -15.13 2.41 12.28
C PRO A 434 -15.88 2.68 10.96
N GLY A 435 -15.36 3.61 10.17
CA GLY A 435 -15.74 3.80 8.77
C GLY A 435 -14.91 2.95 7.81
N LYS A 436 -15.26 3.02 6.51
CA LYS A 436 -14.51 2.33 5.45
C LYS A 436 -13.02 2.76 5.41
N GLY A 437 -12.73 4.02 5.72
CA GLY A 437 -11.36 4.52 5.81
C GLY A 437 -10.56 3.84 6.92
N ASP A 438 -11.18 3.63 8.07
CA ASP A 438 -10.59 3.00 9.24
C ASP A 438 -10.35 1.50 8.99
N GLN A 439 -11.33 0.81 8.39
CA GLN A 439 -11.15 -0.59 8.02
C GLN A 439 -10.02 -0.77 7.01
N ASN A 440 -9.95 0.08 5.97
CA ASN A 440 -8.85 0.07 5.01
C ASN A 440 -7.50 0.34 5.69
N PHE A 441 -7.47 1.18 6.73
CA PHE A 441 -6.27 1.43 7.52
C PHE A 441 -5.82 0.18 8.28
N ALA A 442 -6.74 -0.48 9.00
CA ALA A 442 -6.48 -1.72 9.71
C ALA A 442 -6.01 -2.82 8.75
N ASP A 443 -6.71 -3.03 7.63
CA ASP A 443 -6.36 -4.02 6.61
C ASP A 443 -4.96 -3.77 6.02
N ARG A 444 -4.65 -2.51 5.69
CA ARG A 444 -3.36 -2.14 5.07
C ARG A 444 -2.19 -2.36 6.02
N LEU A 445 -2.34 -1.96 7.29
CA LEU A 445 -1.26 -2.04 8.28
C LEU A 445 -1.23 -3.38 9.01
N GLY A 446 -2.31 -4.17 8.92
CA GLY A 446 -2.44 -5.45 9.60
C GLY A 446 -2.55 -5.31 11.12
N THR A 447 -3.07 -4.19 11.63
CA THR A 447 -3.06 -3.84 13.06
C THR A 447 -4.46 -3.83 13.67
N HIS A 448 -4.53 -4.03 14.99
CA HIS A 448 -5.71 -3.81 15.79
C HIS A 448 -5.93 -2.31 16.01
N ALA A 449 -7.18 -1.90 16.08
CA ALA A 449 -7.52 -0.52 16.32
C ALA A 449 -8.78 -0.37 17.16
N VAL A 450 -8.89 0.80 17.78
CA VAL A 450 -10.01 1.19 18.64
C VAL A 450 -10.47 2.58 18.20
N VAL A 451 -11.76 2.77 17.98
CA VAL A 451 -12.32 4.12 17.81
C VAL A 451 -13.12 4.50 19.04
N PHE A 452 -12.87 5.72 19.52
CA PHE A 452 -13.59 6.31 20.64
C PHE A 452 -14.59 7.35 20.12
N THR A 453 -15.86 7.16 20.44
CA THR A 453 -16.93 8.05 19.96
C THR A 453 -17.63 8.73 21.13
N PHE A 454 -17.75 10.06 21.10
CA PHE A 454 -18.52 10.74 22.13
C PHE A 454 -20.01 10.37 22.09
N ILE A 455 -20.50 9.85 23.21
CA ILE A 455 -21.93 9.58 23.46
C ILE A 455 -22.55 10.71 24.29
N SER A 456 -21.79 11.17 25.28
CA SER A 456 -22.09 12.37 26.08
C SER A 456 -20.79 13.09 26.43
N THR A 457 -20.86 14.24 27.10
CA THR A 457 -19.66 14.95 27.61
C THR A 457 -18.80 14.10 28.55
N ASN A 458 -19.40 13.10 29.20
CA ASN A 458 -18.74 12.25 30.19
C ASN A 458 -18.66 10.78 29.76
N THR A 459 -18.98 10.47 28.50
CA THR A 459 -19.08 9.08 28.04
C THR A 459 -18.54 8.92 26.63
N LEU A 460 -17.62 7.99 26.45
CA LEU A 460 -17.11 7.55 25.15
C LEU A 460 -17.56 6.10 24.89
N ASN A 461 -18.05 5.81 23.68
CA ASN A 461 -18.14 4.45 23.17
C ASN A 461 -16.76 3.95 22.78
N VAL A 462 -16.56 2.64 22.85
CA VAL A 462 -15.29 1.97 22.53
C VAL A 462 -15.55 0.87 21.51
N ASP A 463 -15.23 1.12 20.24
CA ASP A 463 -15.39 0.11 19.19
C ASP A 463 -14.04 -0.45 18.81
N TYR A 464 -13.86 -1.76 19.02
CA TYR A 464 -12.71 -2.50 18.53
C TYR A 464 -12.91 -2.90 17.08
N TYR A 465 -11.84 -2.81 16.28
CA TYR A 465 -11.84 -3.35 14.94
C TYR A 465 -10.46 -3.83 14.53
N GLN A 466 -10.43 -4.75 13.57
CA GLN A 466 -9.20 -5.42 13.15
C GLN A 466 -9.21 -5.70 11.64
N PRO A 467 -8.07 -6.12 11.07
CA PRO A 467 -8.02 -6.53 9.67
C PRO A 467 -8.97 -7.70 9.44
N ASN A 468 -9.66 -7.76 8.31
CA ASN A 468 -10.74 -8.71 7.93
C ASN A 468 -12.19 -8.26 8.18
N GLY A 469 -12.42 -7.04 8.65
CA GLY A 469 -13.77 -6.48 8.81
C GLY A 469 -14.48 -6.85 10.10
N ILE A 470 -13.81 -7.53 11.04
CA ILE A 470 -14.36 -7.76 12.38
C ILE A 470 -14.40 -6.43 13.14
N VAL A 471 -15.60 -6.08 13.62
CA VAL A 471 -15.90 -4.93 14.46
C VAL A 471 -16.68 -5.40 15.68
N ILE A 472 -16.31 -4.91 16.86
CA ILE A 472 -16.94 -5.30 18.13
C ILE A 472 -17.11 -4.05 18.99
N ASP A 473 -18.35 -3.75 19.32
CA ASP A 473 -18.67 -2.76 20.34
C ASP A 473 -18.28 -3.30 21.73
N LEU A 474 -17.32 -2.65 22.38
CA LEU A 474 -16.82 -2.99 23.72
C LEU A 474 -17.60 -2.27 24.83
N GLY A 475 -18.58 -1.45 24.49
CA GLY A 475 -19.39 -0.68 25.40
C GLY A 475 -18.86 0.74 25.62
N THR A 476 -19.16 1.28 26.79
CA THR A 476 -18.84 2.67 27.13
C THR A 476 -17.89 2.79 28.29
N ILE A 477 -17.02 3.79 28.22
CA ILE A 477 -16.20 4.27 29.34
C ILE A 477 -16.71 5.63 29.81
N SER A 478 -16.54 5.89 31.11
CA SER A 478 -16.95 7.15 31.74
C SER A 478 -15.73 7.95 32.19
N ARG A 479 -15.89 9.27 32.19
CA ARG A 479 -14.88 10.19 32.71
C ARG A 479 -14.58 9.85 34.19
N PRO A 480 -13.30 9.79 34.60
CA PRO A 480 -12.90 9.39 35.96
C PRO A 480 -13.34 10.39 37.04
#